data_AF-A0A8H9MPV1-F1
#
_entry.id   AF-A0A8H9MPV1-F1
#
_cell.length_a   1.000
_cell.length_b   1.000
_cell.length_c   1.000
_cell.angle_alpha   90.00
_cell.angle_beta   90.00
_cell.angle_gamma   90.00
#
_symmetry.space_group_name_H-M   'P 1'
#
loop_
_entity.id
_entity.type
_entity.pdbx_description
1 polymer ?
#
loop_
_entity_poly.entity_id
_entity_poly.type
_entity_poly.pdbx_seq_one_letter_code
_entity_poly.pdbx_strand_id
1 'polypeptide(L)'
;MSNESIYMKLPFDLSGSRSKNRFRYEILWGLSKLFDIYNENESFVMVFDYACDIEVHKETGFDFYQIKTKKDGAVYTQESLLRKKKTKEEENSFSILGRLYSLADNLNKNINVNLVSNKPFQDSSKKKYSTSDTLNFNDLDGEVREIIKKTIKKELNTEINPDMSKIRFIYTTIDLVNPEDTLRGKMTKFYLDLTGNEPKKPNALYNMLFQEIHEKACHELKLDCYSDVLEKKGISKDQIAYIFSRHSQITDIAVEKA
;
A
#
# COMPACT_ATOMS: atom_id res chain seq x y z
N MET A 1 20.77 13.82 -1.16
CA MET A 1 19.51 14.20 -1.84
C MET A 1 18.36 13.93 -0.87
N SER A 2 17.48 14.90 -0.59
CA SER A 2 16.37 14.75 0.38
C SER A 2 15.37 13.65 -0.05
N ASN A 3 14.55 13.12 0.86
CA ASN A 3 13.49 12.15 0.51
C ASN A 3 12.53 12.74 -0.53
N GLU A 4 12.20 14.01 -0.38
CA GLU A 4 11.31 14.79 -1.23
C GLU A 4 11.81 14.90 -2.68
N SER A 5 13.05 15.36 -2.87
CA SER A 5 13.65 15.53 -4.21
C SER A 5 13.86 14.21 -4.94
N ILE A 6 13.94 13.13 -4.19
CA ILE A 6 13.99 11.76 -4.69
C ILE A 6 12.60 11.32 -5.13
N TYR A 7 11.61 11.50 -4.27
CA TYR A 7 10.23 11.11 -4.52
C TYR A 7 9.66 11.81 -5.76
N MET A 8 9.89 13.11 -5.91
CA MET A 8 9.37 13.89 -7.04
C MET A 8 9.97 13.50 -8.41
N LYS A 9 11.00 12.65 -8.44
CA LYS A 9 11.55 12.07 -9.68
C LYS A 9 10.88 10.74 -10.06
N LEU A 10 10.10 10.15 -9.15
CA LEU A 10 9.43 8.89 -9.41
C LEU A 10 8.35 9.07 -10.49
N PRO A 11 8.14 8.04 -11.35
CA PRO A 11 6.99 8.04 -12.23
C PRO A 11 5.71 7.95 -11.39
N PHE A 12 4.80 8.89 -11.56
CA PHE A 12 3.48 8.85 -10.93
C PHE A 12 2.49 8.00 -11.77
N ASP A 13 1.59 7.30 -11.09
CA ASP A 13 0.61 6.37 -11.64
C ASP A 13 -0.76 7.00 -11.87
N LEU A 14 -0.87 7.89 -12.86
CA LEU A 14 -2.18 8.31 -13.37
C LEU A 14 -2.76 7.23 -14.31
N SER A 15 -2.86 5.97 -13.87
CA SER A 15 -3.46 4.93 -14.70
C SER A 15 -4.99 4.96 -14.64
N GLY A 16 -5.60 4.93 -15.82
CA GLY A 16 -7.03 5.14 -16.07
C GLY A 16 -8.00 4.13 -15.46
N SER A 17 -9.27 4.23 -15.88
CA SER A 17 -10.45 3.63 -15.24
C SER A 17 -10.19 2.30 -14.51
N ARG A 18 -10.14 2.37 -13.17
CA ARG A 18 -10.14 1.19 -12.30
C ARG A 18 -11.56 0.77 -11.98
N SER A 19 -11.76 -0.52 -11.71
CA SER A 19 -13.06 -0.98 -11.22
C SER A 19 -13.30 -0.45 -9.81
N LYS A 20 -14.54 -0.05 -9.52
CA LYS A 20 -14.93 0.47 -8.20
C LYS A 20 -14.55 -0.48 -7.05
N ASN A 21 -14.70 -1.79 -7.26
CA ASN A 21 -14.37 -2.79 -6.25
C ASN A 21 -12.87 -2.87 -5.95
N ARG A 22 -12.01 -2.71 -6.97
CA ARG A 22 -10.56 -2.69 -6.76
C ARG A 22 -10.14 -1.45 -5.98
N PHE A 23 -10.64 -0.29 -6.37
CA PHE A 23 -10.35 0.97 -5.70
C PHE A 23 -10.79 0.96 -4.23
N ARG A 24 -12.01 0.47 -3.97
CA ARG A 24 -12.50 0.24 -2.61
C ARG A 24 -11.57 -0.67 -1.81
N TYR A 25 -11.07 -1.75 -2.41
CA TYR A 25 -10.16 -2.66 -1.72
C TYR A 25 -8.82 -2.01 -1.37
N GLU A 26 -8.28 -1.18 -2.28
CA GLU A 26 -7.07 -0.38 -2.04
C GLU A 26 -7.27 0.50 -0.79
N ILE A 27 -8.34 1.29 -0.72
CA ILE A 27 -8.67 2.15 0.44
C ILE A 27 -8.78 1.33 1.74
N LEU A 28 -9.54 0.23 1.71
CA LEU A 28 -9.81 -0.56 2.91
C LEU A 28 -8.57 -1.26 3.44
N TRP A 29 -7.73 -1.79 2.55
CA TRP A 29 -6.43 -2.33 2.96
C TRP A 29 -5.54 -1.23 3.56
N GLY A 30 -5.53 -0.03 2.97
CA GLY A 30 -4.77 1.11 3.49
C GLY A 30 -5.19 1.53 4.89
N LEU A 31 -6.49 1.63 5.14
CA LEU A 31 -7.01 1.90 6.49
C LEU A 31 -6.58 0.80 7.48
N SER A 32 -6.62 -0.46 7.07
CA SER A 32 -6.11 -1.57 7.90
C SER A 32 -4.63 -1.39 8.22
N LYS A 33 -3.81 -1.12 7.20
CA LYS A 33 -2.36 -0.97 7.33
C LYS A 33 -1.99 0.23 8.19
N LEU A 34 -2.76 1.32 8.10
CA LEU A 34 -2.59 2.51 8.91
C LEU A 34 -2.67 2.16 10.41
N PHE A 35 -3.64 1.35 10.82
CA PHE A 35 -3.75 0.90 12.21
C PHE A 35 -2.57 0.04 12.63
N ASP A 36 -2.03 -0.80 11.74
CA ASP A 36 -0.88 -1.65 12.05
C ASP A 36 0.40 -0.86 12.31
N ILE A 37 0.64 0.18 11.50
CA ILE A 37 1.87 0.99 11.58
C ILE A 37 1.77 2.15 12.57
N TYR A 38 0.57 2.46 13.07
CA TYR A 38 0.36 3.64 13.90
C TYR A 38 1.25 3.64 15.15
N ASN A 39 1.39 2.48 15.80
CA ASN A 39 2.18 2.33 17.02
C ASN A 39 3.68 2.16 16.79
N GLU A 40 4.15 2.20 15.53
CA GLU A 40 5.59 2.24 15.25
C GLU A 40 6.20 3.54 15.82
N ASN A 41 7.43 3.45 16.34
CA ASN A 41 8.20 4.57 16.90
C ASN A 41 8.79 5.47 15.79
N GLU A 42 8.01 5.74 14.75
CA GLU A 42 8.41 6.57 13.62
C GLU A 42 7.19 7.38 13.14
N SER A 43 7.40 8.65 12.81
CA SER A 43 6.37 9.45 12.16
C SER A 43 6.20 8.99 10.72
N PHE A 44 4.97 9.04 10.21
CA PHE A 44 4.68 8.69 8.83
C PHE A 44 3.56 9.53 8.25
N VAL A 45 3.57 9.61 6.91
CA VAL A 45 2.43 10.02 6.09
C VAL A 45 2.10 8.88 5.15
N MET A 46 0.84 8.40 5.18
CA MET A 46 0.36 7.42 4.23
C MET A 46 -0.25 8.14 3.03
N VAL A 47 0.32 7.95 1.84
CA VAL A 47 -0.13 8.56 0.59
C VAL A 47 -0.96 7.55 -0.20
N PHE A 48 -2.11 8.01 -0.70
CA PHE A 48 -3.06 7.19 -1.44
C PHE A 48 -3.07 7.55 -2.93
N ASP A 49 -2.89 6.52 -3.75
CA ASP A 49 -3.07 6.58 -5.19
C ASP A 49 -2.24 7.67 -5.91
N TYR A 50 -0.91 7.63 -5.78
CA TYR A 50 -0.01 8.56 -6.47
C TYR A 50 1.05 7.88 -7.33
N ALA A 51 2.21 7.53 -6.79
CA ALA A 51 3.24 6.73 -7.46
C ALA A 51 2.95 5.22 -7.35
N CYS A 52 2.26 4.80 -6.28
CA CYS A 52 1.75 3.45 -6.08
C CYS A 52 0.32 3.49 -5.51
N ASP A 53 -0.34 2.33 -5.41
CA ASP A 53 -1.72 2.27 -4.87
C ASP A 53 -1.75 2.85 -3.44
N ILE A 54 -0.76 2.47 -2.60
CA ILE A 54 -0.53 3.02 -1.26
C ILE A 54 0.96 3.15 -1.00
N GLU A 55 1.32 4.17 -0.24
CA GLU A 55 2.69 4.50 0.09
C GLU A 55 2.77 4.92 1.56
N VAL A 56 3.83 4.53 2.25
CA VAL A 56 4.12 5.01 3.59
C VAL A 56 5.45 5.76 3.52
N HIS A 57 5.37 7.07 3.75
CA HIS A 57 6.50 7.98 3.71
C HIS A 57 6.97 8.20 5.13
N LYS A 58 8.25 7.88 5.37
CA LYS A 58 8.88 8.02 6.69
C LYS A 58 10.17 8.82 6.54
N GLU A 59 10.77 9.22 7.67
CA GLU A 59 12.09 9.84 7.64
C GLU A 59 13.14 8.87 7.10
N THR A 60 13.06 7.60 7.51
CA THR A 60 14.03 6.57 7.11
C THR A 60 13.91 6.13 5.65
N GLY A 61 12.77 6.35 5.00
CA GLY A 61 12.55 5.93 3.61
C GLY A 61 11.09 5.81 3.21
N PHE A 62 10.83 4.92 2.25
CA PHE A 62 9.51 4.75 1.64
C PHE A 62 9.13 3.28 1.55
N ASP A 63 7.91 2.95 1.94
CA ASP A 63 7.31 1.65 1.65
C ASP A 63 6.21 1.83 0.60
N PHE A 64 6.39 1.22 -0.57
CA PHE A 64 5.36 1.20 -1.62
C PHE A 64 4.58 -0.10 -1.56
N TYR A 65 3.27 -0.01 -1.69
CA TYR A 65 2.35 -1.15 -1.65
C TYR A 65 1.49 -1.17 -2.91
N GLN A 66 1.78 -2.11 -3.80
CA GLN A 66 0.93 -2.40 -4.94
C GLN A 66 -0.06 -3.49 -4.52
N ILE A 67 -1.35 -3.17 -4.57
CA ILE A 67 -2.41 -4.08 -4.16
C ILE A 67 -3.01 -4.75 -5.40
N LYS A 68 -3.17 -6.07 -5.32
CA LYS A 68 -3.81 -6.85 -6.36
C LYS A 68 -4.77 -7.86 -5.79
N THR A 69 -5.96 -7.95 -6.38
CA THR A 69 -6.97 -8.94 -6.00
C THR A 69 -7.15 -9.99 -7.10
N LYS A 70 -7.43 -11.22 -6.71
CA LYS A 70 -7.86 -12.31 -7.60
C LYS A 70 -9.11 -13.00 -7.06
N LYS A 71 -9.94 -13.49 -7.99
CA LYS A 71 -11.08 -14.38 -7.71
C LYS A 71 -10.60 -15.72 -7.14
N ASP A 72 -11.53 -16.50 -6.60
CA ASP A 72 -11.25 -17.79 -5.97
C ASP A 72 -10.59 -18.81 -6.91
N GLY A 73 -9.79 -19.71 -6.32
CA GLY A 73 -9.01 -20.72 -7.04
C GLY A 73 -7.72 -20.22 -7.71
N ALA A 74 -7.53 -18.90 -7.85
CA ALA A 74 -6.35 -18.35 -8.50
C ALA A 74 -5.17 -18.14 -7.53
N VAL A 75 -3.94 -18.27 -8.04
CA VAL A 75 -2.68 -18.02 -7.33
C VAL A 75 -1.87 -16.93 -8.02
N TYR A 76 -0.95 -16.28 -7.32
CA TYR A 76 0.06 -15.44 -7.95
C TYR A 76 1.32 -16.24 -8.22
N THR A 77 1.74 -16.30 -9.49
CA THR A 77 3.00 -16.92 -9.89
C THR A 77 3.99 -15.87 -10.33
N GLN A 78 5.28 -16.23 -10.35
CA GLN A 78 6.33 -15.41 -10.95
C GLN A 78 5.95 -14.90 -12.36
N GLU A 79 5.37 -15.75 -13.22
CA GLU A 79 5.00 -15.32 -14.57
C GLU A 79 3.92 -14.23 -14.52
N SER A 80 2.98 -14.33 -13.58
CA SER A 80 1.93 -13.33 -13.43
C SER A 80 2.46 -11.97 -12.96
N LEU A 81 3.57 -11.96 -12.23
CA LEU A 81 4.21 -10.74 -11.73
C LEU A 81 5.13 -10.10 -12.76
N LEU A 82 5.78 -10.93 -13.57
CA LEU A 82 6.66 -10.54 -14.67
C LEU A 82 5.92 -10.29 -15.99
N ARG A 83 4.61 -10.53 -16.04
CA ARG A 83 3.81 -10.29 -17.24
C ARG A 83 3.65 -8.79 -17.49
N LYS A 84 4.13 -8.34 -18.64
CA LYS A 84 3.91 -6.99 -19.17
C LYS A 84 2.43 -6.75 -19.53
N LYS A 85 1.97 -5.50 -19.40
CA LYS A 85 0.67 -5.11 -19.97
C LYS A 85 0.76 -5.09 -21.49
N LYS A 86 -0.18 -5.76 -22.18
CA LYS A 86 -0.35 -5.60 -23.63
C LYS A 86 -0.83 -4.19 -23.91
N THR A 87 0.07 -3.32 -24.34
CA THR A 87 -0.23 -1.95 -24.77
C THR A 87 0.34 -1.76 -26.17
N LYS A 88 -0.11 -0.74 -26.92
CA LYS A 88 0.37 -0.51 -28.30
C LYS A 88 1.88 -0.26 -28.39
N GLU A 89 2.53 0.07 -27.28
CA GLU A 89 3.98 0.26 -27.12
C GLU A 89 4.57 -0.86 -26.23
N GLU A 90 4.53 -2.11 -26.71
CA GLU A 90 4.94 -3.27 -25.90
C GLU A 90 6.40 -3.22 -25.42
N GLU A 91 7.31 -2.60 -26.20
CA GLU A 91 8.74 -2.54 -25.89
C GLU A 91 9.05 -1.79 -24.57
N ASN A 92 8.33 -0.70 -24.27
CA ASN A 92 8.56 0.14 -23.08
C ASN A 92 7.63 -0.21 -21.90
N SER A 93 6.82 -1.26 -22.02
CA SER A 93 5.90 -1.65 -20.95
C SER A 93 6.64 -2.41 -19.83
N PHE A 94 6.40 -1.99 -18.59
CA PHE A 94 6.90 -2.66 -17.40
C PHE A 94 5.96 -3.80 -16.98
N SER A 95 6.55 -4.85 -16.42
CA SER A 95 5.82 -5.82 -15.59
C SER A 95 5.41 -5.17 -14.25
N ILE A 96 4.58 -5.86 -13.46
CA ILE A 96 4.20 -5.37 -12.11
C ILE A 96 5.47 -5.22 -11.26
N LEU A 97 6.35 -6.21 -11.29
CA LEU A 97 7.61 -6.16 -10.54
C LEU A 97 8.60 -5.17 -11.11
N GLY A 98 8.75 -5.07 -12.43
CA GLY A 98 9.67 -4.08 -13.02
C GLY A 98 9.25 -2.65 -12.71
N ARG A 99 7.95 -2.37 -12.71
CA ARG A 99 7.43 -1.07 -12.29
C ARG A 99 7.68 -0.80 -10.81
N LEU A 100 7.37 -1.76 -9.94
CA LEU A 100 7.66 -1.60 -8.52
C LEU A 100 9.15 -1.40 -8.29
N TYR A 101 9.99 -2.20 -8.94
CA TYR A 101 11.44 -2.11 -8.79
C TYR A 101 12.00 -0.79 -9.32
N SER A 102 11.43 -0.20 -10.37
CA SER A 102 11.85 1.13 -10.83
C SER A 102 11.68 2.20 -9.76
N LEU A 103 10.74 2.04 -8.82
CA LEU A 103 10.62 2.92 -7.65
C LEU A 103 11.77 2.71 -6.65
N ALA A 104 12.30 1.48 -6.54
CA ALA A 104 13.35 1.11 -5.58
C ALA A 104 14.79 1.30 -6.11
N ASP A 105 14.99 1.14 -7.42
CA ASP A 105 16.30 1.19 -8.10
C ASP A 105 16.87 2.62 -8.16
N ASN A 106 15.99 3.61 -8.34
CA ASN A 106 16.38 4.97 -8.68
C ASN A 106 17.15 5.74 -7.57
N LEU A 107 17.28 5.21 -6.35
CA LEU A 107 17.36 6.11 -5.18
C LEU A 107 18.37 5.80 -4.06
N ASN A 108 19.14 4.70 -4.08
CA ASN A 108 20.13 4.36 -3.02
C ASN A 108 19.59 4.46 -1.55
N LYS A 109 18.27 4.43 -1.36
CA LYS A 109 17.58 4.59 -0.06
C LYS A 109 16.93 3.29 0.40
N ASN A 110 16.50 3.29 1.68
CA ASN A 110 15.62 2.29 2.29
C ASN A 110 14.22 2.37 1.66
N ILE A 111 14.12 1.94 0.40
CA ILE A 111 12.85 1.80 -0.30
C ILE A 111 12.51 0.33 -0.31
N ASN A 112 11.33 0.00 0.22
CA ASN A 112 10.77 -1.32 0.10
C ASN A 112 9.57 -1.27 -0.84
N VAL A 113 9.46 -2.30 -1.66
CA VAL A 113 8.35 -2.48 -2.60
C VAL A 113 7.63 -3.77 -2.27
N ASN A 114 6.35 -3.63 -2.00
CA ASN A 114 5.52 -4.68 -1.44
C ASN A 114 4.39 -4.96 -2.40
N LEU A 115 4.27 -6.21 -2.84
CA LEU A 115 3.11 -6.68 -3.57
C LEU A 115 2.12 -7.31 -2.60
N VAL A 116 0.93 -6.73 -2.47
CA VAL A 116 -0.09 -7.21 -1.56
C VAL A 116 -1.17 -7.96 -2.32
N SER A 117 -1.57 -9.12 -1.81
CA SER A 117 -2.56 -9.96 -2.46
C SER A 117 -3.40 -10.78 -1.48
N ASN A 118 -4.69 -10.94 -1.83
CA ASN A 118 -5.64 -11.80 -1.14
C ASN A 118 -5.45 -13.31 -1.45
N LYS A 119 -4.49 -13.64 -2.32
CA LYS A 119 -4.12 -15.01 -2.70
C LYS A 119 -2.63 -15.23 -2.46
N PRO A 120 -2.22 -16.43 -2.02
CA PRO A 120 -0.83 -16.72 -1.74
C PRO A 120 0.02 -16.69 -3.02
N PHE A 121 1.31 -16.44 -2.85
CA PHE A 121 2.29 -16.63 -3.89
C PHE A 121 2.55 -18.13 -4.08
N GLN A 122 2.71 -18.56 -5.32
CA GLN A 122 3.09 -19.90 -5.70
C GLN A 122 4.31 -19.84 -6.61
N ASP A 123 5.39 -20.51 -6.22
CA ASP A 123 6.60 -20.58 -7.03
C ASP A 123 6.49 -21.64 -8.15
N SER A 124 7.55 -21.75 -8.95
CA SER A 124 7.69 -22.74 -10.02
C SER A 124 7.61 -24.19 -9.53
N SER A 125 7.99 -24.45 -8.26
CA SER A 125 7.89 -25.77 -7.62
C SER A 125 6.46 -26.12 -7.16
N LYS A 126 5.49 -25.22 -7.37
CA LYS A 126 4.11 -25.28 -6.87
C LYS A 126 3.99 -25.17 -5.35
N LYS A 127 5.05 -24.76 -4.65
CA LYS A 127 4.98 -24.45 -3.22
C LYS A 127 4.17 -23.17 -3.04
N LYS A 128 3.18 -23.22 -2.16
CA LYS A 128 2.32 -22.08 -1.81
C LYS A 128 2.83 -21.43 -0.52
N TYR A 129 3.10 -20.14 -0.60
CA TYR A 129 3.50 -19.32 0.53
C TYR A 129 2.24 -18.67 1.13
N SER A 130 1.58 -19.42 2.02
CA SER A 130 0.32 -19.03 2.66
C SER A 130 0.39 -18.89 4.18
N THR A 131 1.50 -19.28 4.80
CA THR A 131 1.69 -19.28 6.26
C THR A 131 2.43 -18.04 6.76
N SER A 132 3.20 -17.37 5.91
CA SER A 132 3.87 -16.11 6.21
C SER A 132 3.04 -14.95 5.68
N ASP A 133 2.69 -14.01 6.55
CA ASP A 133 2.05 -12.75 6.13
C ASP A 133 2.93 -11.98 5.15
N THR A 134 4.25 -12.17 5.23
CA THR A 134 5.24 -11.57 4.34
C THR A 134 6.27 -12.60 3.88
N LEU A 135 6.43 -12.73 2.56
CA LEU A 135 7.49 -13.48 1.89
C LEU A 135 8.54 -12.51 1.36
N ASN A 136 9.78 -12.62 1.83
CA ASN A 136 10.90 -11.90 1.24
C ASN A 136 11.34 -12.60 -0.05
N PHE A 137 11.54 -11.85 -1.13
CA PHE A 137 11.98 -12.45 -2.39
C PHE A 137 13.40 -13.02 -2.34
N ASN A 138 14.20 -12.63 -1.35
CA ASN A 138 15.44 -13.32 -1.03
C ASN A 138 15.23 -14.77 -0.59
N ASP A 139 14.06 -15.15 -0.09
CA ASP A 139 13.78 -16.52 0.39
C ASP A 139 13.20 -17.42 -0.70
N LEU A 140 13.03 -16.89 -1.92
CA LEU A 140 12.62 -17.65 -3.09
C LEU A 140 13.77 -18.56 -3.57
N ASP A 141 13.38 -19.62 -4.30
CA ASP A 141 14.32 -20.50 -4.96
C ASP A 141 15.31 -19.75 -5.87
N GLY A 142 16.54 -20.28 -5.98
CA GLY A 142 17.61 -19.66 -6.76
C GLY A 142 17.25 -19.41 -8.22
N GLU A 143 16.58 -20.35 -8.86
CA GLU A 143 16.19 -20.22 -10.27
C GLU A 143 15.13 -19.14 -10.46
N VAL A 144 14.14 -19.09 -9.56
CA VAL A 144 13.08 -18.07 -9.54
C VAL A 144 13.68 -16.68 -9.37
N ARG A 145 14.61 -16.51 -8.44
CA ARG A 145 15.29 -15.21 -8.21
C ARG A 145 16.05 -14.75 -9.44
N GLU A 146 16.76 -15.65 -10.12
CA GLU A 146 17.53 -15.30 -11.33
C GLU A 146 16.63 -14.93 -12.52
N ILE A 147 15.49 -15.60 -12.68
CA ILE A 147 14.48 -15.22 -13.69
C ILE A 147 13.95 -13.80 -13.42
N ILE A 148 13.59 -13.49 -12.18
CA ILE A 148 13.10 -12.16 -11.81
C ILE A 148 14.18 -11.10 -12.06
N LYS A 149 15.42 -11.32 -11.59
CA LYS A 149 16.53 -10.37 -11.80
C LYS A 149 16.78 -10.10 -13.27
N LYS A 150 16.90 -11.15 -14.11
CA LYS A 150 17.13 -11.00 -15.55
C LYS A 150 16.01 -10.20 -16.23
N THR A 151 14.76 -10.44 -15.82
CA THR A 151 13.61 -9.74 -16.38
C THR A 151 13.62 -8.26 -15.98
N ILE A 152 13.84 -7.95 -14.71
CA ILE A 152 13.91 -6.57 -14.21
C ILE A 152 15.07 -5.80 -14.88
N LYS A 153 16.26 -6.40 -15.00
CA LYS A 153 17.40 -5.79 -15.70
C LYS A 153 17.05 -5.40 -17.13
N LYS A 154 16.43 -6.33 -17.86
CA LYS A 154 16.01 -6.12 -19.25
C LYS A 154 14.97 -5.00 -19.35
N GLU A 155 14.02 -4.95 -18.41
CA GLU A 155 12.98 -3.91 -18.39
C GLU A 155 13.52 -2.53 -18.05
N LEU A 156 14.51 -2.44 -17.15
CA LEU A 156 15.12 -1.17 -16.74
C LEU A 156 16.33 -0.76 -17.58
N ASN A 157 16.70 -1.57 -18.58
CA ASN A 157 17.90 -1.37 -19.40
C ASN A 157 19.15 -1.11 -18.54
N THR A 158 19.33 -1.91 -17.48
CA THR A 158 20.41 -1.77 -16.50
C THR A 158 21.19 -3.07 -16.33
N GLU A 159 22.50 -2.95 -16.17
CA GLU A 159 23.38 -4.08 -15.84
C GLU A 159 23.45 -4.36 -14.33
N ILE A 160 22.94 -3.44 -13.51
CA ILE A 160 22.94 -3.55 -12.05
C ILE A 160 22.03 -4.69 -11.62
N ASN A 161 22.53 -5.56 -10.73
CA ASN A 161 21.72 -6.63 -10.15
C ASN A 161 20.66 -6.05 -9.23
N PRO A 162 19.37 -6.34 -9.46
CA PRO A 162 18.31 -5.96 -8.55
C PRO A 162 18.55 -6.54 -7.16
N ASP A 163 18.59 -5.67 -6.16
CA ASP A 163 18.52 -6.02 -4.75
C ASP A 163 17.12 -6.56 -4.40
N MET A 164 17.03 -7.89 -4.35
CA MET A 164 15.80 -8.62 -4.07
C MET A 164 15.32 -8.48 -2.61
N SER A 165 16.19 -8.00 -1.69
CA SER A 165 15.81 -7.77 -0.28
C SER A 165 14.77 -6.65 -0.10
N LYS A 166 14.68 -5.76 -1.10
CA LYS A 166 13.72 -4.66 -1.17
C LYS A 166 12.32 -5.11 -1.60
N ILE A 167 12.19 -6.31 -2.16
CA ILE A 167 10.93 -6.80 -2.72
C ILE A 167 10.30 -7.81 -1.78
N ARG A 168 9.04 -7.58 -1.42
CA ARG A 168 8.26 -8.47 -0.57
C ARG A 168 6.91 -8.77 -1.19
N PHE A 169 6.39 -9.97 -0.90
CA PHE A 169 5.02 -10.34 -1.18
C PHE A 169 4.27 -10.47 0.14
N ILE A 170 3.18 -9.73 0.28
CA ILE A 170 2.33 -9.73 1.46
C ILE A 170 1.06 -10.48 1.13
N TYR A 171 0.89 -11.62 1.78
CA TYR A 171 -0.38 -12.34 1.74
C TYR A 171 -1.30 -11.75 2.79
N THR A 172 -2.44 -11.22 2.38
CA THR A 172 -3.44 -10.66 3.30
C THR A 172 -4.71 -11.50 3.28
N THR A 173 -5.27 -11.71 4.47
CA THR A 173 -6.52 -12.44 4.69
C THR A 173 -7.72 -11.50 4.85
N ILE A 174 -7.56 -10.21 4.54
CA ILE A 174 -8.67 -9.25 4.60
C ILE A 174 -9.85 -9.83 3.79
N ASP A 175 -11.04 -9.80 4.40
CA ASP A 175 -12.24 -10.33 3.77
C ASP A 175 -12.53 -9.54 2.48
N LEU A 176 -12.60 -10.23 1.35
CA LEU A 176 -12.97 -9.58 0.08
C LEU A 176 -14.47 -9.36 -0.07
N VAL A 177 -15.28 -10.06 0.72
CA VAL A 177 -16.74 -10.00 0.67
C VAL A 177 -17.22 -8.86 1.55
N ASN A 178 -16.88 -8.87 2.84
CA ASN A 178 -17.28 -7.86 3.82
C ASN A 178 -16.09 -7.27 4.61
N PRO A 179 -15.11 -6.64 3.92
CA PRO A 179 -13.92 -6.06 4.57
C PRO A 179 -14.25 -5.00 5.64
N GLU A 180 -15.38 -4.30 5.49
CA GLU A 180 -15.80 -3.23 6.40
C GLU A 180 -16.05 -3.73 7.81
N ASP A 181 -16.63 -4.93 7.98
CA ASP A 181 -16.98 -5.45 9.30
C ASP A 181 -15.74 -5.82 10.09
N THR A 182 -14.75 -6.43 9.43
CA THR A 182 -13.43 -6.70 10.03
C THR A 182 -12.71 -5.40 10.38
N LEU A 183 -12.79 -4.39 9.49
CA LEU A 183 -12.17 -3.09 9.73
C LEU A 183 -12.81 -2.30 10.85
N ARG A 184 -14.14 -2.35 11.01
CA ARG A 184 -14.83 -1.75 12.15
C ARG A 184 -14.34 -2.36 13.46
N GLY A 185 -14.22 -3.69 13.52
CA GLY A 185 -13.65 -4.38 14.70
C GLY A 185 -12.20 -3.96 14.98
N LYS A 186 -11.35 -3.92 13.94
CA LYS A 186 -9.95 -3.48 14.07
C LYS A 186 -9.85 -2.01 14.51
N MET A 187 -10.68 -1.14 13.95
CA MET A 187 -10.76 0.28 14.32
C MET A 187 -11.20 0.45 15.77
N THR A 188 -12.23 -0.26 16.22
CA THR A 188 -12.70 -0.21 17.61
C THR A 188 -11.60 -0.63 18.58
N LYS A 189 -10.89 -1.72 18.27
CA LYS A 189 -9.73 -2.16 19.06
C LYS A 189 -8.63 -1.11 19.08
N PHE A 190 -8.25 -0.60 17.91
CA PHE A 190 -7.21 0.42 17.78
C PHE A 190 -7.57 1.71 18.55
N TYR A 191 -8.83 2.14 18.50
CA TYR A 191 -9.31 3.30 19.27
C TYR A 191 -9.22 3.07 20.78
N LEU A 192 -9.60 1.88 21.26
CA LEU A 192 -9.46 1.50 22.67
C LEU A 192 -7.99 1.50 23.09
N ASP A 193 -7.11 0.91 22.29
CA ASP A 193 -5.67 0.85 22.56
C ASP A 193 -5.05 2.26 22.62
N LEU A 194 -5.51 3.19 21.76
CA LEU A 194 -5.00 4.56 21.69
C LEU A 194 -5.55 5.49 22.79
N THR A 195 -6.83 5.35 23.13
CA THR A 195 -7.54 6.32 23.99
C THR A 195 -7.89 5.79 25.38
N GLY A 196 -7.77 4.49 25.60
CA GLY A 196 -8.21 3.80 26.81
C GLY A 196 -9.74 3.67 26.95
N ASN A 197 -10.52 4.09 25.95
CA ASN A 197 -11.98 4.11 26.00
C ASN A 197 -12.60 3.49 24.74
N GLU A 198 -13.80 2.92 24.85
CA GLU A 198 -14.52 2.48 23.66
C GLU A 198 -15.02 3.67 22.83
N PRO A 199 -14.99 3.59 21.49
CA PRO A 199 -15.50 4.67 20.65
C PRO A 199 -17.02 4.76 20.77
N LYS A 200 -17.52 5.93 21.17
CA LYS A 200 -18.94 6.27 21.04
C LYS A 200 -19.30 6.35 19.55
N LYS A 201 -20.39 5.74 19.09
CA LYS A 201 -20.82 5.75 17.67
C LYS A 201 -19.72 5.24 16.70
N PRO A 202 -19.27 3.98 16.82
CA PRO A 202 -18.16 3.42 16.03
C PRO A 202 -18.39 3.50 14.50
N ASN A 203 -19.63 3.40 14.03
CA ASN A 203 -19.95 3.53 12.61
C ASN A 203 -19.67 4.95 12.08
N ALA A 204 -19.93 5.98 12.88
CA ALA A 204 -19.65 7.37 12.48
C ALA A 204 -18.14 7.61 12.37
N LEU A 205 -17.36 7.09 13.34
CA LEU A 205 -15.90 7.17 13.32
C LEU A 205 -15.32 6.44 12.09
N TYR A 206 -15.79 5.22 11.82
CA TYR A 206 -15.38 4.47 10.63
C TYR A 206 -15.68 5.25 9.33
N ASN A 207 -16.90 5.77 9.19
CA ASN A 207 -17.30 6.52 7.99
C ASN A 207 -16.46 7.78 7.79
N MET A 208 -16.14 8.50 8.87
CA MET A 208 -15.28 9.68 8.81
C MET A 208 -13.87 9.33 8.31
N LEU A 209 -13.26 8.27 8.86
CA LEU A 209 -11.94 7.81 8.43
C LEU A 209 -11.93 7.34 6.97
N PHE A 210 -12.94 6.54 6.59
CA PHE A 210 -13.08 6.07 5.23
C PHE A 210 -13.24 7.23 4.25
N GLN A 211 -14.09 8.21 4.58
CA GLN A 211 -14.34 9.36 3.72
C GLN A 211 -13.09 10.22 3.53
N GLU A 212 -12.35 10.50 4.62
CA GLU A 212 -11.09 11.25 4.53
C GLU A 212 -10.10 10.56 3.58
N ILE A 213 -9.86 9.26 3.76
CA ILE A 213 -8.97 8.49 2.88
C ILE A 213 -9.50 8.42 1.44
N HIS A 214 -10.81 8.25 1.27
CA HIS A 214 -11.43 8.20 -0.04
C HIS A 214 -11.24 9.51 -0.80
N GLU A 215 -11.38 10.66 -0.14
CA GLU A 215 -11.13 11.98 -0.73
C GLU A 215 -9.67 12.15 -1.15
N LYS A 216 -8.70 11.71 -0.31
CA LYS A 216 -7.28 11.69 -0.67
C LYS A 216 -7.01 10.82 -1.92
N ALA A 217 -7.57 9.62 -1.93
CA ALA A 217 -7.38 8.66 -3.02
C ALA A 217 -8.01 9.15 -4.34
N CYS A 218 -9.15 9.86 -4.28
CA CYS A 218 -9.85 10.40 -5.46
C CYS A 218 -9.23 11.68 -6.05
N HIS A 219 -8.14 12.21 -5.47
CA HIS A 219 -7.46 13.35 -6.08
C HIS A 219 -6.74 12.93 -7.37
N GLU A 220 -7.27 13.26 -8.54
CA GLU A 220 -6.71 12.78 -9.83
C GLU A 220 -5.67 13.72 -10.45
N LEU A 221 -5.50 14.93 -9.93
CA LEU A 221 -4.60 15.92 -10.54
C LEU A 221 -3.15 15.59 -10.23
N LYS A 222 -2.28 15.88 -11.22
CA LYS A 222 -0.83 15.88 -11.01
C LYS A 222 -0.48 16.98 -10.00
N LEU A 223 0.43 16.66 -9.09
CA LEU A 223 0.91 17.57 -8.06
C LEU A 223 2.35 17.97 -8.35
N ASP A 224 2.64 19.27 -8.26
CA ASP A 224 3.91 19.84 -8.71
C ASP A 224 5.00 19.79 -7.64
N CYS A 225 4.61 19.71 -6.36
CA CYS A 225 5.56 19.63 -5.25
C CYS A 225 5.16 18.59 -4.21
N TYR A 226 6.16 18.16 -3.42
CA TYR A 226 5.99 17.09 -2.44
C TYR A 226 5.02 17.46 -1.32
N SER A 227 5.00 18.72 -0.86
CA SER A 227 4.04 19.18 0.15
C SER A 227 2.60 19.04 -0.32
N ASP A 228 2.32 19.31 -1.60
CA ASP A 228 0.97 19.13 -2.15
C ASP A 228 0.59 17.64 -2.17
N VAL A 229 1.52 16.74 -2.45
CA VAL A 229 1.29 15.28 -2.37
C VAL A 229 0.86 14.90 -0.96
N LEU A 230 1.61 15.34 0.06
CA LEU A 230 1.28 15.06 1.45
C LEU A 230 -0.06 15.68 1.87
N GLU A 231 -0.38 16.89 1.40
CA GLU A 231 -1.62 17.57 1.76
C GLU A 231 -2.85 16.97 1.07
N LYS A 232 -2.77 16.75 -0.25
CA LYS A 232 -3.92 16.35 -1.08
C LYS A 232 -4.13 14.85 -1.13
N LYS A 233 -3.08 14.06 -0.91
CA LYS A 233 -3.14 12.59 -0.99
C LYS A 233 -2.64 11.88 0.27
N GLY A 234 -2.01 12.60 1.19
CA GLY A 234 -1.49 12.04 2.43
C GLY A 234 -2.48 12.08 3.59
N ILE A 235 -2.35 11.10 4.48
CA ILE A 235 -2.89 11.14 5.84
C ILE A 235 -1.74 10.90 6.83
N SER A 236 -1.50 11.85 7.73
CA SER A 236 -0.40 11.75 8.71
C SER A 236 -0.84 11.07 10.00
N LYS A 237 0.13 10.53 10.74
CA LYS A 237 -0.09 10.00 12.10
C LYS A 237 -0.82 11.02 13.00
N ASP A 238 -0.41 12.28 12.95
CA ASP A 238 -1.02 13.37 13.73
C ASP A 238 -2.45 13.70 13.30
N GLN A 239 -2.74 13.63 11.99
CA GLN A 239 -4.11 13.81 11.50
C GLN A 239 -5.04 12.72 12.03
N ILE A 240 -4.58 11.47 12.13
CA ILE A 240 -5.35 10.38 12.71
C ILE A 240 -5.59 10.61 14.20
N ALA A 241 -4.55 10.99 14.96
CA ALA A 241 -4.69 11.37 16.36
C ALA A 241 -5.72 12.49 16.55
N TYR A 242 -5.65 13.51 15.69
CA TYR A 242 -6.59 14.63 15.66
C TYR A 242 -8.02 14.14 15.42
N ILE A 243 -8.26 13.34 14.39
CA ILE A 243 -9.58 12.77 14.08
C ILE A 243 -10.18 12.03 15.29
N PHE A 244 -9.37 11.20 15.97
CA PHE A 244 -9.82 10.42 17.13
C PHE A 244 -10.14 11.30 18.33
N SER A 245 -9.29 12.31 18.60
CA SER A 245 -9.51 13.26 19.70
C SER A 245 -10.77 14.10 19.48
N ARG A 246 -11.02 14.56 18.25
CA ARG A 246 -12.21 15.34 17.89
C ARG A 246 -13.48 14.52 18.01
N HIS A 247 -13.44 13.27 17.58
CA HIS A 247 -14.55 12.33 17.74
C HIS A 247 -14.93 12.12 19.21
N SER A 248 -13.92 11.97 20.09
CA SER A 248 -14.13 11.88 21.54
C SER A 248 -14.86 13.13 22.08
N GLN A 249 -14.33 14.32 21.81
CA GLN A 249 -14.90 15.59 22.30
C GLN A 249 -16.34 15.82 21.86
N ILE A 250 -16.64 15.61 20.58
CA ILE A 250 -17.98 15.85 20.02
C ILE A 250 -18.99 14.88 20.64
N THR A 251 -18.59 13.63 20.85
CA THR A 251 -19.48 12.62 21.42
C THR A 251 -19.71 12.83 22.91
N ASP A 252 -18.75 13.39 23.65
CA ASP A 252 -18.94 13.78 25.05
C ASP A 252 -19.94 14.94 25.20
N ILE A 253 -19.77 16.02 24.42
CA ILE A 253 -20.69 17.18 24.42
C ILE A 253 -22.11 16.77 24.04
N ALA A 254 -22.26 15.83 23.10
CA ALA A 254 -23.57 15.35 22.67
C ALA A 254 -24.28 14.52 23.74
N VAL A 255 -23.54 13.85 24.63
CA VAL A 255 -24.10 13.11 25.77
C VAL A 255 -24.52 14.06 26.89
N GLU A 256 -23.77 15.14 27.14
CA GLU A 256 -24.13 16.13 28.17
C GLU A 256 -25.41 16.93 27.83
N LYS A 257 -25.77 17.01 26.55
CA LYS A 257 -26.95 17.76 26.07
C LYS A 257 -28.19 16.89 25.86
N ALA A 258 -28.10 15.57 26.08
CA ALA A 258 -29.20 14.61 25.93
C ALA A 258 -29.85 14.30 27.28
#